data_AF-A0AAV7C9Z8-F1
#
_entry.id   AF-A0AAV7C9Z8-F1
#
_cell.length_a   1.000
_cell.length_b   1.000
_cell.length_c   1.000
_cell.angle_alpha   90.00
_cell.angle_beta   90.00
_cell.angle_gamma   90.00
#
_symmetry.space_group_name_H-M   'P 1'
#
loop_
_entity.id
_entity.type
_entity.pdbx_description
1 polymer ?
#
loop_
_entity_poly.entity_id
_entity_poly.type
_entity_poly.pdbx_seq_one_letter_code
_entity_poly.pdbx_strand_id
1 'polypeptide(L)'
;MGLLSHGSPLSWEETKKYADHVRQHGITQFLNIYHKVKERQKDVLKWGDEVEYMLVAFDHENHKVQLVLNGEEMLDVLQGRGEKINPSHPTLWRPEYGSYMIEGTPGQPYGGTMSEFNTVEENMSERRQEASSLLTDNVSICTITSFPRLGCLGFTLPEFQPTPVEHGASKSLFFPDEAINKHPRFSTLTRNIRHRRGEKVAINVPIFKDRNTPSPFIERFANDPGNEAKAALPDHIYMDAMGFGMGNCCLQVTFQACSISEARYLYDQLATICPIVMALSAAAPFYRGYVSDIDCRWGVISASVDDRTKEERGLEPLKNDKYQISKSRYDSIDSYLSTCGEKYNDLDLTIDKEIYSQLTREGIDHLLAQHIAHLFIRDPLTLFEEKIHLDDANESDHFENIQSTNWQTMRFKPPPPNSDIGWRVEFRPMEVQLTDFENSAYVVFVVLLTRVILSYKLDFLIPLSKVDENMKAAQKRDAVREGMFYFKKDICKAGIPAVDGCSPAVNGTEDETEEYTLMSIDTIINGKDGVFPGLLPILNSYLENMEVDVDTRCTILNYLKLIKKRASGNNLWDLDII
;
A
#
# COMPACT_ATOMS: atom_id res chain seq x y z
N MET A 1 9.74 4.10 2.17
CA MET A 1 10.11 3.09 3.20
C MET A 1 10.41 3.66 4.59
N GLY A 2 10.24 2.82 5.62
CA GLY A 2 10.64 3.11 7.01
C GLY A 2 12.16 3.06 7.25
N LEU A 3 12.58 3.31 8.49
CA LEU A 3 14.00 3.41 8.88
C LEU A 3 14.79 2.12 8.59
N LEU A 4 15.77 2.24 7.70
CA LEU A 4 16.78 1.21 7.37
C LEU A 4 18.14 1.59 7.96
N SER A 5 18.17 1.94 9.25
CA SER A 5 19.41 2.15 9.97
C SER A 5 20.06 0.80 10.28
N HIS A 6 21.37 0.67 10.06
CA HIS A 6 22.14 -0.44 10.63
C HIS A 6 22.15 -0.31 12.16
N GLY A 7 21.92 -1.43 12.85
CA GLY A 7 21.90 -1.51 14.31
C GLY A 7 21.65 -2.93 14.78
N SER A 8 21.57 -3.11 16.09
CA SER A 8 21.37 -4.40 16.76
C SER A 8 19.87 -4.61 17.03
N PRO A 9 19.15 -5.42 16.21
CA PRO A 9 17.71 -5.56 16.37
C PRO A 9 17.37 -6.40 17.62
N LEU A 10 16.37 -5.95 18.37
CA LEU A 10 15.87 -6.63 19.55
C LEU A 10 14.94 -7.80 19.18
N SER A 11 14.96 -8.86 20.01
CA SER A 11 13.92 -9.90 19.99
C SER A 11 12.55 -9.32 20.36
N TRP A 12 11.48 -10.10 20.18
CA TRP A 12 10.15 -9.68 20.62
C TRP A 12 10.09 -9.47 22.13
N GLU A 13 10.67 -10.39 22.90
CA GLU A 13 10.67 -10.36 24.36
C GLU A 13 11.42 -9.13 24.91
N GLU A 14 12.42 -8.64 24.20
CA GLU A 14 13.14 -7.39 24.50
C GLU A 14 12.36 -6.16 24.01
N THR A 15 11.88 -6.17 22.76
CA THR A 15 11.11 -5.06 22.16
C THR A 15 9.87 -4.74 22.99
N LYS A 16 9.15 -5.78 23.45
CA LYS A 16 7.93 -5.64 24.28
C LYS A 16 8.17 -4.84 25.56
N LYS A 17 9.38 -4.91 26.16
CA LYS A 17 9.72 -4.17 27.39
C LYS A 17 9.77 -2.66 27.16
N TYR A 18 10.03 -2.24 25.93
CA TYR A 18 10.12 -0.83 25.54
C TYR A 18 8.90 -0.35 24.74
N ALA A 19 7.86 -1.16 24.59
CA ALA A 19 6.71 -0.82 23.75
C ALA A 19 6.01 0.48 24.18
N ASP A 20 5.76 0.64 25.48
CA ASP A 20 5.17 1.88 26.04
C ASP A 20 6.11 3.08 25.93
N HIS A 21 7.41 2.86 26.12
CA HIS A 21 8.44 3.89 25.92
C HIS A 21 8.42 4.43 24.49
N VAL A 22 8.44 3.54 23.49
CA VAL A 22 8.36 3.92 22.07
C VAL A 22 7.05 4.64 21.77
N ARG A 23 5.90 4.18 22.30
CA ARG A 23 4.63 4.88 22.12
C ARG A 23 4.65 6.29 22.71
N GLN A 24 5.08 6.43 23.96
CA GLN A 24 5.12 7.72 24.65
C GLN A 24 6.04 8.72 23.94
N HIS A 25 7.26 8.30 23.62
CA HIS A 25 8.24 9.14 22.93
C HIS A 25 7.83 9.43 21.48
N GLY A 26 7.23 8.47 20.78
CA GLY A 26 6.68 8.67 19.43
C GLY A 26 5.57 9.72 19.39
N ILE A 27 4.69 9.77 20.40
CA ILE A 27 3.68 10.84 20.51
C ILE A 27 4.33 12.20 20.77
N THR A 28 5.36 12.27 21.62
CA THR A 28 6.13 13.49 21.85
C THR A 28 6.80 13.99 20.56
N GLN A 29 7.42 13.10 19.78
CA GLN A 29 8.02 13.41 18.49
C GLN A 29 6.98 13.95 17.50
N PHE A 30 5.81 13.31 17.41
CA PHE A 30 4.72 13.80 16.57
C PHE A 30 4.23 15.18 16.97
N LEU A 31 4.05 15.44 18.27
CA LEU A 31 3.65 16.74 18.79
C LEU A 31 4.68 17.82 18.44
N ASN A 32 5.98 17.53 18.62
CA ASN A 32 7.05 18.46 18.25
C ASN A 32 7.03 18.80 16.76
N ILE A 33 6.85 17.81 15.89
CA ILE A 33 6.69 18.02 14.44
C ILE A 33 5.45 18.88 14.18
N TYR A 34 4.29 18.47 14.70
CA TYR A 34 3.01 19.15 14.48
C TYR A 34 3.08 20.62 14.89
N HIS A 35 3.55 20.93 16.10
CA HIS A 35 3.66 22.31 16.58
C HIS A 35 4.60 23.17 15.75
N LYS A 36 5.67 22.58 15.21
CA LYS A 36 6.65 23.28 14.37
C LYS A 36 6.10 23.61 12.99
N VAL A 37 5.21 22.78 12.42
CA VAL A 37 4.82 22.86 11.00
C VAL A 37 3.32 22.87 10.72
N LYS A 38 2.43 22.92 11.73
CA LYS A 38 0.97 22.93 11.53
C LYS A 38 0.46 24.14 10.75
N GLU A 39 1.11 25.30 10.92
CA GLU A 39 0.77 26.54 10.20
C GLU A 39 1.44 26.65 8.82
N ARG A 40 2.15 25.60 8.38
CA ARG A 40 2.82 25.57 7.09
C ARG A 40 1.79 25.58 5.95
N GLN A 41 1.99 26.49 5.01
CA GLN A 41 1.10 26.76 3.89
C GLN A 41 1.93 27.03 2.63
N LYS A 42 1.30 26.94 1.45
CA LYS A 42 1.90 27.26 0.14
C LYS A 42 3.07 26.36 -0.24
N ASP A 43 3.13 25.15 0.29
CA ASP A 43 3.98 24.12 -0.30
C ASP A 43 3.50 23.86 -1.73
N VAL A 44 4.45 23.66 -2.65
CA VAL A 44 4.13 23.33 -4.03
C VAL A 44 3.90 21.83 -4.16
N LEU A 45 3.05 21.46 -5.12
CA LEU A 45 2.87 20.05 -5.48
C LEU A 45 4.22 19.48 -5.93
N LYS A 46 4.71 18.53 -5.14
CA LYS A 46 5.81 17.62 -5.45
C LYS A 46 5.26 16.22 -5.34
N TRP A 47 5.65 15.32 -6.22
CA TRP A 47 5.14 13.95 -6.17
C TRP A 47 6.17 12.97 -6.74
N GLY A 48 5.99 11.69 -6.47
CA GLY A 48 6.89 10.64 -6.92
C GLY A 48 6.22 9.28 -6.83
N ASP A 49 6.60 8.40 -7.74
CA ASP A 49 6.20 7.01 -7.73
C ASP A 49 7.26 6.12 -7.04
N GLU A 50 6.80 5.02 -6.46
CA GLU A 50 7.65 3.94 -5.95
C GLU A 50 7.24 2.66 -6.71
N VAL A 51 8.21 2.04 -7.40
CA VAL A 51 8.00 0.81 -8.18
C VAL A 51 8.86 -0.29 -7.59
N GLU A 52 8.23 -1.40 -7.23
CA GLU A 52 8.89 -2.60 -6.73
C GLU A 52 9.13 -3.61 -7.85
N TYR A 53 10.29 -4.25 -7.83
CA TYR A 53 10.73 -5.18 -8.86
C TYR A 53 11.18 -6.51 -8.26
N MET A 54 11.09 -7.59 -9.03
CA MET A 54 11.66 -8.90 -8.74
C MET A 54 12.79 -9.24 -9.72
N LEU A 55 13.86 -9.85 -9.21
CA LEU A 55 14.94 -10.41 -10.01
C LEU A 55 14.61 -11.86 -10.40
N VAL A 56 14.48 -12.11 -11.70
CA VAL A 56 13.95 -13.38 -12.24
C VAL A 56 14.97 -14.01 -13.20
N ALA A 57 15.40 -15.23 -12.90
CA ALA A 57 16.25 -16.03 -13.79
C ALA A 57 15.40 -16.94 -14.69
N PHE A 58 15.75 -16.99 -15.97
CA PHE A 58 15.18 -17.86 -16.98
C PHE A 58 16.19 -18.92 -17.40
N ASP A 59 15.93 -20.16 -17.01
CA ASP A 59 16.63 -21.33 -17.50
C ASP A 59 15.81 -21.92 -18.67
N HIS A 60 16.15 -21.49 -19.88
CA HIS A 60 15.47 -21.93 -21.09
C HIS A 60 15.73 -23.41 -21.42
N GLU A 61 16.86 -23.98 -21.00
CA GLU A 61 17.23 -25.37 -21.26
C GLU A 61 16.38 -26.32 -20.41
N ASN A 62 16.18 -26.00 -19.12
CA ASN A 62 15.40 -26.81 -18.19
C ASN A 62 13.94 -26.34 -18.04
N HIS A 63 13.52 -25.34 -18.83
CA HIS A 63 12.19 -24.72 -18.75
C HIS A 63 11.82 -24.26 -17.34
N LYS A 64 12.76 -23.62 -16.64
CA LYS A 64 12.63 -23.24 -15.25
C LYS A 64 12.77 -21.72 -15.07
N VAL A 65 11.92 -21.16 -14.22
CA VAL A 65 11.95 -19.74 -13.84
C VAL A 65 12.06 -19.64 -12.33
N GLN A 66 13.00 -18.84 -11.83
CA GLN A 66 13.34 -18.75 -10.40
C GLN A 66 13.60 -17.30 -9.99
N LEU A 67 13.40 -17.00 -8.70
CA LEU A 67 13.74 -15.72 -8.09
C LEU A 67 15.20 -15.69 -7.65
N VAL A 68 15.96 -14.69 -8.06
CA VAL A 68 17.39 -14.57 -7.76
C VAL A 68 17.60 -13.82 -6.45
N LEU A 69 18.29 -14.42 -5.49
CA LEU A 69 18.40 -13.90 -4.12
C LEU A 69 19.59 -12.95 -3.92
N ASN A 70 19.81 -12.03 -4.85
CA ASN A 70 20.96 -11.13 -4.91
C ASN A 70 20.61 -9.63 -4.89
N GLY A 71 19.41 -9.27 -4.41
CA GLY A 71 18.93 -7.89 -4.38
C GLY A 71 19.83 -6.95 -3.58
N GLU A 72 20.40 -7.39 -2.45
CA GLU A 72 21.31 -6.56 -1.64
C GLU A 72 22.60 -6.23 -2.41
N GLU A 73 23.24 -7.23 -3.01
CA GLU A 73 24.46 -7.05 -3.78
C GLU A 73 24.22 -6.10 -4.98
N MET A 74 23.06 -6.22 -5.61
CA MET A 74 22.66 -5.32 -6.70
C MET A 74 22.45 -3.89 -6.20
N LEU A 75 21.77 -3.72 -5.07
CA LEU A 75 21.54 -2.41 -4.44
C LEU A 75 22.84 -1.72 -4.04
N ASP A 76 23.82 -2.45 -3.51
CA ASP A 76 25.12 -1.89 -3.16
C ASP A 76 25.81 -1.25 -4.37
N VAL A 77 25.73 -1.91 -5.53
CA VAL A 77 26.28 -1.39 -6.79
C VAL A 77 25.46 -0.21 -7.31
N LEU A 78 24.13 -0.32 -7.34
CA LEU A 78 23.23 0.74 -7.81
C LEU A 78 23.40 2.02 -6.98
N GLN A 79 23.31 1.92 -5.66
CA GLN A 79 23.50 3.07 -4.77
C GLN A 79 24.93 3.61 -4.83
N GLY A 80 25.92 2.71 -4.98
CA GLY A 80 27.32 3.05 -5.13
C GLY A 80 27.64 3.81 -6.41
N ARG A 81 26.91 3.58 -7.50
CA ARG A 81 27.00 4.33 -8.77
C ARG A 81 26.08 5.55 -8.81
N GLY A 82 24.98 5.49 -8.05
CA GLY A 82 23.93 6.49 -8.00
C GLY A 82 24.14 7.52 -6.89
N GLU A 83 23.23 7.54 -5.92
CA GLU A 83 23.10 8.64 -4.97
C GLU A 83 24.29 8.81 -4.01
N LYS A 84 25.09 7.75 -3.77
CA LYS A 84 26.30 7.85 -2.93
C LYS A 84 27.40 8.67 -3.61
N ILE A 85 27.38 8.78 -4.94
CA ILE A 85 28.35 9.58 -5.73
C ILE A 85 27.72 10.89 -6.19
N ASN A 86 26.49 10.85 -6.69
CA ASN A 86 25.77 12.01 -7.20
C ASN A 86 24.44 12.16 -6.44
N PRO A 87 24.33 13.07 -5.45
CA PRO A 87 23.07 13.30 -4.74
C PRO A 87 21.89 13.70 -5.65
N SER A 88 22.17 14.18 -6.86
CA SER A 88 21.18 14.52 -7.89
C SER A 88 21.06 13.43 -8.96
N HIS A 89 21.41 12.18 -8.65
CA HIS A 89 21.22 11.05 -9.56
C HIS A 89 19.74 10.92 -9.94
N PRO A 90 19.39 10.63 -11.21
CA PRO A 90 18.00 10.62 -11.68
C PRO A 90 17.14 9.48 -11.10
N THR A 91 17.75 8.51 -10.43
CA THR A 91 17.09 7.32 -9.86
C THR A 91 17.61 7.07 -8.44
N LEU A 92 16.75 6.52 -7.58
CA LEU A 92 17.11 6.04 -6.23
C LEU A 92 16.68 4.60 -6.06
N TRP A 93 17.48 3.84 -5.31
CA TRP A 93 17.27 2.41 -5.11
C TRP A 93 17.29 2.02 -3.65
N ARG A 94 16.37 1.14 -3.25
CA ARG A 94 16.15 0.79 -1.84
C ARG A 94 15.82 -0.70 -1.69
N PRO A 95 16.14 -1.31 -0.54
CA PRO A 95 15.82 -2.70 -0.27
C PRO A 95 14.35 -2.87 0.09
N GLU A 96 13.77 -3.97 -0.39
CA GLU A 96 12.46 -4.45 0.02
C GLU A 96 12.55 -5.80 0.74
N TYR A 97 11.42 -6.31 1.25
CA TYR A 97 11.38 -7.51 2.08
C TYR A 97 12.03 -8.74 1.46
N GLY A 98 11.76 -9.03 0.18
CA GLY A 98 12.33 -10.17 -0.51
C GLY A 98 13.81 -9.95 -0.83
N SER A 99 14.67 -10.95 -0.63
CA SER A 99 16.08 -10.87 -1.09
C SER A 99 16.22 -10.84 -2.61
N TYR A 100 15.14 -11.13 -3.34
CA TYR A 100 14.98 -11.00 -4.77
C TYR A 100 14.32 -9.69 -5.20
N MET A 101 14.03 -8.78 -4.27
CA MET A 101 13.33 -7.52 -4.55
C MET A 101 14.25 -6.32 -4.45
N ILE A 102 13.99 -5.34 -5.31
CA ILE A 102 14.52 -3.98 -5.21
C ILE A 102 13.40 -2.99 -5.50
N GLU A 103 13.42 -1.83 -4.85
CA GLU A 103 12.49 -0.73 -5.10
C GLU A 103 13.23 0.44 -5.75
N GLY A 104 12.65 0.99 -6.82
CA GLY A 104 13.17 2.15 -7.52
C GLY A 104 12.21 3.33 -7.47
N THR A 105 12.74 4.53 -7.23
CA THR A 105 11.99 5.82 -7.24
C THR A 105 12.71 6.83 -8.14
N PRO A 106 12.06 7.92 -8.58
CA PRO A 106 12.78 9.02 -9.20
C PRO A 106 13.80 9.61 -8.22
N GLY A 107 14.89 10.13 -8.79
CA GLY A 107 16.01 10.79 -8.13
C GLY A 107 15.60 11.98 -7.27
N GLN A 108 14.64 12.72 -7.79
CA GLN A 108 14.02 13.90 -7.22
C GLN A 108 12.51 13.80 -7.45
N PRO A 109 11.68 14.38 -6.58
CA PRO A 109 10.25 14.41 -6.83
C PRO A 109 9.95 15.24 -8.08
N TYR A 110 8.99 14.79 -8.89
CA TYR A 110 8.46 15.53 -10.02
C TYR A 110 7.80 16.85 -9.56
N GLY A 111 7.81 17.85 -10.45
CA GLY A 111 7.19 19.14 -10.24
C GLY A 111 5.66 19.16 -10.44
N GLY A 112 5.08 20.35 -10.27
CA GLY A 112 3.63 20.59 -10.44
C GLY A 112 3.19 20.98 -11.86
N THR A 113 4.11 21.14 -12.81
CA THR A 113 3.76 21.52 -14.19
C THR A 113 3.18 20.33 -14.95
N MET A 114 2.39 20.59 -16.00
CA MET A 114 1.81 19.51 -16.81
C MET A 114 2.89 18.71 -17.56
N SER A 115 3.97 19.37 -17.99
CA SER A 115 5.08 18.75 -18.74
C SER A 115 5.77 17.60 -17.99
N GLU A 116 5.69 17.58 -16.65
CA GLU A 116 6.24 16.50 -15.82
C GLU A 116 5.55 15.15 -16.10
N PHE A 117 4.34 15.14 -16.66
CA PHE A 117 3.69 13.89 -17.04
C PHE A 117 4.41 13.15 -18.19
N ASN A 118 5.25 13.83 -18.98
CA ASN A 118 6.07 13.17 -20.01
C ASN A 118 7.30 12.46 -19.44
N THR A 119 7.77 12.84 -18.25
CA THR A 119 9.05 12.36 -17.70
C THR A 119 8.90 11.08 -16.88
N VAL A 120 7.67 10.71 -16.51
CA VAL A 120 7.38 9.54 -15.66
C VAL A 120 7.85 8.25 -16.30
N GLU A 121 7.37 7.95 -17.51
CA GLU A 121 7.71 6.70 -18.22
C GLU A 121 9.20 6.65 -18.57
N GLU A 122 9.78 7.79 -18.98
CA GLU A 122 11.21 7.90 -19.22
C GLU A 122 12.02 7.56 -17.96
N ASN A 123 11.65 8.09 -16.80
CA ASN A 123 12.33 7.79 -15.54
C ASN A 123 12.13 6.34 -15.07
N MET A 124 10.96 5.74 -15.28
CA MET A 124 10.75 4.30 -15.05
C MET A 124 11.66 3.47 -15.97
N SER A 125 11.75 3.85 -17.24
CA SER A 125 12.61 3.17 -18.22
C SER A 125 14.09 3.31 -17.87
N GLU A 126 14.54 4.49 -17.44
CA GLU A 126 15.90 4.72 -16.95
C GLU A 126 16.23 3.81 -15.77
N ARG A 127 15.33 3.71 -14.78
CA ARG A 127 15.48 2.77 -13.66
C ARG A 127 15.62 1.33 -14.16
N ARG A 128 14.72 0.89 -15.04
CA ARG A 128 14.76 -0.47 -15.59
C ARG A 128 16.06 -0.74 -16.34
N GLN A 129 16.52 0.21 -17.16
CA GLN A 129 17.76 0.11 -17.93
C GLN A 129 19.00 0.07 -17.02
N GLU A 130 19.05 0.95 -16.01
CA GLU A 130 20.14 1.01 -15.05
C GLU A 130 20.29 -0.32 -14.31
N ALA A 131 19.19 -0.84 -13.77
CA ALA A 131 19.16 -2.13 -13.10
C ALA A 131 19.53 -3.27 -14.06
N SER A 132 18.94 -3.31 -15.25
CA SER A 132 19.21 -4.34 -16.25
C SER A 132 20.67 -4.39 -16.69
N SER A 133 21.38 -3.26 -16.67
CA SER A 133 22.80 -3.18 -17.04
C SER A 133 23.73 -3.97 -16.11
N LEU A 134 23.25 -4.37 -14.93
CA LEU A 134 23.99 -5.16 -13.94
C LEU A 134 23.67 -6.66 -14.02
N LEU A 135 22.67 -7.06 -14.82
CA LEU A 135 22.19 -8.43 -14.89
C LEU A 135 22.88 -9.22 -16.01
N THR A 136 22.95 -10.54 -15.85
CA THR A 136 23.38 -11.45 -16.90
C THR A 136 22.24 -11.71 -17.89
N ASP A 137 22.57 -12.18 -19.10
CA ASP A 137 21.59 -12.37 -20.19
C ASP A 137 20.38 -13.27 -19.83
N ASN A 138 20.54 -14.15 -18.84
CA ASN A 138 19.49 -15.07 -18.37
C ASN A 138 18.71 -14.55 -17.15
N VAL A 139 18.98 -13.34 -16.67
CA VAL A 139 18.29 -12.72 -15.53
C VAL A 139 17.65 -11.41 -15.98
N SER A 140 16.39 -11.20 -15.60
CA SER A 140 15.67 -9.96 -15.89
C SER A 140 15.08 -9.36 -14.63
N ILE A 141 14.95 -8.04 -14.64
CA ILE A 141 14.19 -7.31 -13.63
C ILE A 141 12.73 -7.19 -14.11
N CYS A 142 11.80 -7.69 -13.30
CA CYS A 142 10.40 -7.82 -13.65
C CYS A 142 9.51 -7.08 -12.65
N THR A 143 8.56 -6.31 -13.15
CA THR A 143 7.50 -5.69 -12.33
C THR A 143 6.30 -6.64 -12.30
N ILE A 144 6.37 -7.66 -11.44
CA ILE A 144 5.32 -8.67 -11.27
C ILE A 144 4.77 -8.52 -9.87
N THR A 145 3.45 -8.37 -9.73
CA THR A 145 2.86 -8.20 -8.41
C THR A 145 3.05 -9.43 -7.54
N SER A 146 2.67 -10.62 -7.99
CA SER A 146 2.93 -11.86 -7.25
C SER A 146 3.62 -12.88 -8.13
N PHE A 147 4.78 -13.39 -7.68
CA PHE A 147 5.48 -14.44 -8.40
C PHE A 147 4.66 -15.74 -8.33
N PRO A 148 4.15 -16.29 -9.46
CA PRO A 148 3.14 -17.35 -9.43
C PRO A 148 3.54 -18.60 -8.66
N ARG A 149 4.84 -18.91 -8.63
CA ARG A 149 5.42 -20.10 -7.97
C ARG A 149 6.11 -19.79 -6.65
N LEU A 150 5.84 -18.64 -6.03
CA LEU A 150 6.43 -18.27 -4.74
C LEU A 150 6.15 -19.37 -3.70
N GLY A 151 7.18 -19.83 -2.98
CA GLY A 151 7.05 -20.92 -2.01
C GLY A 151 6.88 -22.33 -2.59
N CYS A 152 6.92 -22.51 -3.93
CA CYS A 152 6.99 -23.85 -4.53
C CYS A 152 8.40 -24.44 -4.42
N LEU A 153 8.53 -25.77 -4.49
CA LEU A 153 9.85 -26.41 -4.51
C LEU A 153 10.75 -25.81 -5.61
N GLY A 154 11.95 -25.39 -5.23
CA GLY A 154 12.98 -24.88 -6.14
C GLY A 154 12.69 -23.51 -6.73
N PHE A 155 11.84 -22.68 -6.11
CA PHE A 155 11.48 -21.35 -6.63
C PHE A 155 12.60 -20.31 -6.56
N THR A 156 13.62 -20.50 -5.73
CA THR A 156 14.75 -19.57 -5.54
C THR A 156 15.99 -19.99 -6.30
N LEU A 157 16.83 -19.04 -6.69
CA LEU A 157 18.17 -19.26 -7.24
C LEU A 157 19.21 -18.52 -6.37
N PRO A 158 20.15 -19.25 -5.73
CA PRO A 158 20.22 -20.71 -5.63
C PRO A 158 19.01 -21.31 -4.89
N GLU A 159 18.79 -22.61 -5.07
CA GLU A 159 17.70 -23.32 -4.41
C GLU A 159 17.98 -23.49 -2.92
N PHE A 160 17.03 -23.06 -2.07
CA PHE A 160 17.07 -23.25 -0.63
C PHE A 160 15.87 -24.06 -0.15
N GLN A 161 16.04 -24.75 0.98
CA GLN A 161 14.96 -25.47 1.65
C GLN A 161 14.40 -24.59 2.77
N PRO A 162 13.08 -24.65 3.05
CA PRO A 162 12.49 -23.96 4.20
C PRO A 162 13.07 -24.45 5.53
N THR A 163 13.02 -23.58 6.54
CA THR A 163 13.48 -23.86 7.91
C THR A 163 12.28 -23.92 8.87
N PRO A 164 11.46 -25.00 8.87
CA PRO A 164 10.22 -25.12 9.67
C PRO A 164 10.50 -25.47 11.13
N VAL A 165 11.41 -24.74 11.76
CA VAL A 165 11.87 -24.95 13.15
C VAL A 165 12.12 -23.61 13.82
N GLU A 166 12.14 -23.59 15.15
CA GLU A 166 12.08 -22.32 15.93
C GLU A 166 13.23 -21.33 15.66
N HIS A 167 14.40 -21.83 15.25
CA HIS A 167 15.52 -20.95 14.91
C HIS A 167 15.35 -20.25 13.55
N GLY A 168 14.42 -20.71 12.71
CA GLY A 168 14.04 -20.02 11.48
C GLY A 168 13.23 -18.76 11.78
N ALA A 169 13.48 -17.70 11.02
CA ALA A 169 12.78 -16.43 11.17
C ALA A 169 11.27 -16.62 10.93
N SER A 170 10.91 -17.20 9.78
CA SER A 170 9.52 -17.44 9.40
C SER A 170 8.92 -18.71 10.01
N LYS A 171 9.75 -19.75 10.22
CA LYS A 171 9.30 -21.11 10.55
C LYS A 171 8.34 -21.68 9.48
N SER A 172 8.45 -21.20 8.24
CA SER A 172 7.56 -21.55 7.15
C SER A 172 7.79 -22.98 6.65
N LEU A 173 6.71 -23.61 6.18
CA LEU A 173 6.77 -24.88 5.45
C LEU A 173 7.22 -24.73 4.00
N PHE A 174 7.20 -23.50 3.46
CA PHE A 174 7.29 -23.24 2.01
C PHE A 174 8.34 -22.18 1.66
N PHE A 175 8.55 -21.20 2.54
CA PHE A 175 9.38 -20.03 2.28
C PHE A 175 10.73 -20.14 3.03
N PRO A 176 11.87 -20.29 2.33
CA PRO A 176 13.20 -20.30 2.95
C PRO A 176 13.55 -18.91 3.50
N ASP A 177 14.25 -18.87 4.63
CA ASP A 177 14.63 -17.60 5.26
C ASP A 177 15.66 -16.83 4.42
N GLU A 178 16.41 -17.51 3.54
CA GLU A 178 17.31 -16.90 2.55
C GLU A 178 16.56 -16.04 1.51
N ALA A 179 15.26 -16.28 1.32
CA ALA A 179 14.41 -15.45 0.48
C ALA A 179 13.98 -14.14 1.19
N ILE A 180 14.28 -13.98 2.48
CA ILE A 180 14.13 -12.73 3.22
C ILE A 180 15.40 -11.90 3.01
N ASN A 181 15.24 -10.60 2.76
CA ASN A 181 16.35 -9.67 2.63
C ASN A 181 17.27 -9.71 3.86
N LYS A 182 18.58 -9.68 3.61
CA LYS A 182 19.63 -9.85 4.62
C LYS A 182 19.70 -8.69 5.62
N HIS A 183 19.13 -7.52 5.28
CA HIS A 183 19.07 -6.42 6.23
C HIS A 183 18.30 -6.84 7.50
N PRO A 184 18.87 -6.68 8.71
CA PRO A 184 18.34 -7.31 9.93
C PRO A 184 16.90 -6.94 10.31
N ARG A 185 16.42 -5.79 9.82
CA ARG A 185 15.02 -5.35 9.95
C ARG A 185 14.02 -6.43 9.51
N PHE A 186 14.22 -7.05 8.35
CA PHE A 186 13.19 -7.88 7.71
C PHE A 186 13.01 -9.25 8.39
N SER A 187 14.12 -9.91 8.73
CA SER A 187 14.09 -11.16 9.49
C SER A 187 13.60 -10.94 10.92
N THR A 188 13.98 -9.81 11.55
CA THR A 188 13.47 -9.42 12.87
C THR A 188 11.98 -9.16 12.85
N LEU A 189 11.47 -8.40 11.87
CA LEU A 189 10.04 -8.14 11.72
C LEU A 189 9.26 -9.44 11.53
N THR A 190 9.74 -10.35 10.67
CA THR A 190 9.14 -11.68 10.44
C THR A 190 9.03 -12.47 11.75
N ARG A 191 10.14 -12.56 12.49
CA ARG A 191 10.19 -13.29 13.76
C ARG A 191 9.30 -12.63 14.82
N ASN A 192 9.40 -11.31 14.99
CA ASN A 192 8.69 -10.60 16.05
C ASN A 192 7.17 -10.61 15.83
N ILE A 193 6.68 -10.55 14.59
CA ILE A 193 5.25 -10.76 14.28
C ILE A 193 4.81 -12.15 14.75
N ARG A 194 5.55 -13.20 14.39
CA ARG A 194 5.23 -14.59 14.77
C ARG A 194 5.23 -14.78 16.29
N HIS A 195 6.22 -14.22 16.99
CA HIS A 195 6.32 -14.31 18.45
C HIS A 195 5.24 -13.49 19.16
N ARG A 196 4.94 -12.26 18.68
CA ARG A 196 3.83 -11.43 19.19
C ARG A 196 2.49 -12.13 19.03
N ARG A 197 2.21 -12.64 17.82
CA ARG A 197 0.97 -13.35 17.49
C ARG A 197 0.81 -14.64 18.30
N GLY A 198 1.91 -15.28 18.69
CA GLY A 198 1.95 -16.57 19.38
C GLY A 198 1.75 -17.78 18.46
N GLU A 199 1.62 -17.53 17.15
CA GLU A 199 1.46 -18.53 16.09
C GLU A 199 2.00 -17.94 14.77
N LYS A 200 2.22 -18.79 13.75
CA LYS A 200 2.51 -18.29 12.40
C LYS A 200 1.35 -17.44 11.89
N VAL A 201 1.65 -16.52 10.99
CA VAL A 201 0.61 -15.94 10.14
C VAL A 201 -0.06 -17.04 9.34
N ALA A 202 -1.34 -16.86 9.02
CA ALA A 202 -2.13 -17.83 8.27
C ALA A 202 -2.88 -17.12 7.17
N ILE A 203 -2.54 -17.46 5.93
CA ILE A 203 -3.09 -16.86 4.73
C ILE A 203 -3.82 -17.98 3.98
N ASN A 204 -5.13 -17.83 3.81
CA ASN A 204 -5.97 -18.77 3.09
C ASN A 204 -6.61 -18.03 1.91
N VAL A 205 -6.12 -18.30 0.72
CA VAL A 205 -6.62 -17.70 -0.52
C VAL A 205 -7.61 -18.66 -1.18
N PRO A 206 -8.84 -18.26 -1.52
CA PRO A 206 -9.78 -19.14 -2.20
C PRO A 206 -9.18 -19.69 -3.50
N ILE A 207 -9.27 -21.01 -3.69
CA ILE A 207 -8.77 -21.64 -4.92
C ILE A 207 -9.78 -21.49 -6.06
N PHE A 208 -9.28 -21.26 -7.28
CA PHE A 208 -10.13 -21.32 -8.47
C PHE A 208 -10.63 -22.76 -8.69
N LYS A 209 -11.96 -22.90 -8.81
CA LYS A 209 -12.62 -24.20 -9.02
C LYS A 209 -12.79 -24.49 -10.51
N ASP A 210 -11.74 -24.99 -11.14
CA ASP A 210 -11.81 -25.57 -12.48
C ASP A 210 -12.52 -26.95 -12.45
N ARG A 211 -12.85 -27.49 -13.63
CA ARG A 211 -13.51 -28.79 -13.84
C ARG A 211 -12.85 -29.94 -13.05
N ASN A 212 -11.53 -29.89 -12.90
CA ASN A 212 -10.75 -30.94 -12.23
C ASN A 212 -10.18 -30.52 -10.86
N THR A 213 -10.49 -29.32 -10.37
CA THR A 213 -10.16 -28.93 -9.00
C THR A 213 -11.03 -29.75 -8.05
N PRO A 214 -10.46 -30.56 -7.12
CA PRO A 214 -11.25 -31.29 -6.13
C PRO A 214 -12.15 -30.34 -5.31
N SER A 215 -13.34 -30.79 -4.92
CA SER A 215 -14.25 -30.03 -4.05
C SER A 215 -14.78 -30.94 -2.93
N PRO A 216 -14.33 -30.76 -1.67
CA PRO A 216 -13.40 -29.72 -1.25
C PRO A 216 -11.97 -29.96 -1.77
N PHE A 217 -11.27 -28.88 -2.12
CA PHE A 217 -9.83 -28.91 -2.33
C PHE A 217 -9.15 -28.99 -0.96
N ILE A 218 -8.33 -30.03 -0.75
CA ILE A 218 -7.63 -30.28 0.51
C ILE A 218 -6.16 -30.47 0.21
N GLU A 219 -5.33 -29.56 0.73
CA GLU A 219 -3.88 -29.67 0.60
C GLU A 219 -3.30 -30.74 1.53
N ARG A 220 -2.22 -31.38 1.09
CA ARG A 220 -1.46 -32.35 1.88
C ARG A 220 -0.02 -31.89 2.00
N PHE A 221 0.47 -31.77 3.22
CA PHE A 221 1.80 -31.25 3.52
C PHE A 221 2.72 -32.38 3.97
N ALA A 222 3.57 -32.88 3.07
CA ALA A 222 4.44 -34.03 3.35
C ALA A 222 5.51 -33.74 4.42
N ASN A 223 5.92 -32.48 4.56
CA ASN A 223 6.98 -32.02 5.45
C ASN A 223 6.42 -31.28 6.68
N ASP A 224 5.29 -31.73 7.21
CA ASP A 224 4.68 -31.16 8.42
C ASP A 224 4.98 -32.05 9.65
N PRO A 225 6.14 -31.88 10.32
CA PRO A 225 6.53 -32.73 11.44
C PRO A 225 5.68 -32.53 12.71
N GLY A 226 4.81 -31.51 12.75
CA GLY A 226 4.13 -31.06 13.97
C GLY A 226 2.64 -30.74 13.84
N ASN A 227 2.03 -30.96 12.68
CA ASN A 227 0.69 -30.45 12.35
C ASN A 227 0.67 -28.90 12.40
N GLU A 228 1.69 -28.29 11.81
CA GLU A 228 1.93 -26.87 11.65
C GLU A 228 0.95 -26.22 10.65
N ALA A 229 0.35 -26.99 9.74
CA ALA A 229 -0.65 -26.50 8.79
C ALA A 229 -2.10 -26.56 9.32
N LYS A 230 -2.31 -26.59 10.64
CA LYS A 230 -3.65 -26.59 11.29
C LYS A 230 -4.57 -25.45 10.85
N ALA A 231 -3.99 -24.34 10.40
CA ALA A 231 -4.74 -23.16 9.96
C ALA A 231 -5.17 -23.22 8.48
N ALA A 232 -4.79 -24.27 7.74
CA ALA A 232 -5.21 -24.47 6.36
C ALA A 232 -6.71 -24.78 6.29
N LEU A 233 -7.43 -24.08 5.40
CA LEU A 233 -8.86 -24.27 5.19
C LEU A 233 -9.14 -25.10 3.93
N PRO A 234 -10.21 -25.93 3.92
CA PRO A 234 -10.73 -26.52 2.68
C PRO A 234 -11.05 -25.46 1.64
N ASP A 235 -10.88 -25.76 0.35
CA ASP A 235 -11.12 -24.84 -0.78
C ASP A 235 -10.22 -23.59 -0.79
N HIS A 236 -9.07 -23.64 -0.11
CA HIS A 236 -8.11 -22.54 -0.09
C HIS A 236 -6.68 -23.03 -0.36
N ILE A 237 -5.88 -22.17 -0.99
CA ILE A 237 -4.43 -22.24 -1.08
C ILE A 237 -3.87 -21.72 0.26
N TYR A 238 -3.09 -22.54 0.95
CA TYR A 238 -2.52 -22.17 2.25
C TYR A 238 -1.09 -21.65 2.15
N MET A 239 -0.83 -20.53 2.80
CA MET A 239 0.46 -19.87 2.91
C MET A 239 0.69 -19.39 4.36
N ASP A 240 1.92 -19.44 4.85
CA ASP A 240 2.22 -19.37 6.30
C ASP A 240 3.40 -18.45 6.67
N ALA A 241 3.80 -17.57 5.75
CA ALA A 241 4.97 -16.70 5.92
C ALA A 241 4.70 -15.27 5.47
N MET A 242 5.38 -14.31 6.11
CA MET A 242 5.34 -12.89 5.74
C MET A 242 5.73 -12.66 4.28
N GLY A 243 6.68 -13.44 3.76
CA GLY A 243 7.14 -13.35 2.38
C GLY A 243 6.09 -13.65 1.31
N PHE A 244 4.99 -14.31 1.62
CA PHE A 244 3.91 -14.49 0.65
C PHE A 244 3.11 -13.20 0.37
N GLY A 245 3.18 -12.24 1.29
CA GLY A 245 2.56 -10.93 1.14
C GLY A 245 3.57 -9.83 0.87
N MET A 246 4.52 -9.63 1.78
CA MET A 246 5.57 -8.61 1.64
C MET A 246 6.61 -8.95 0.57
N GLY A 247 6.66 -10.20 0.09
CA GLY A 247 7.43 -10.59 -1.09
C GLY A 247 6.70 -10.35 -2.41
N ASN A 248 5.54 -9.69 -2.39
CA ASN A 248 4.83 -9.21 -3.59
C ASN A 248 5.27 -7.77 -3.89
N CYS A 249 5.17 -7.36 -5.16
CA CYS A 249 5.47 -6.00 -5.59
C CYS A 249 4.21 -5.13 -5.71
N CYS A 250 4.40 -3.81 -5.67
CA CYS A 250 3.34 -2.85 -5.91
C CYS A 250 3.81 -1.54 -6.56
N LEU A 251 2.81 -0.72 -6.91
CA LEU A 251 2.99 0.64 -7.37
C LEU A 251 2.42 1.59 -6.33
N GLN A 252 3.22 2.53 -5.86
CA GLN A 252 2.80 3.53 -4.87
C GLN A 252 3.05 4.94 -5.41
N VAL A 253 2.24 5.90 -5.01
CA VAL A 253 2.43 7.31 -5.38
C VAL A 253 2.30 8.19 -4.16
N THR A 254 3.34 8.96 -3.88
CA THR A 254 3.33 9.98 -2.81
C THR A 254 3.23 11.36 -3.41
N PHE A 255 2.40 12.22 -2.84
CA PHE A 255 2.30 13.63 -3.23
C PHE A 255 2.28 14.54 -2.00
N GLN A 256 2.93 15.68 -2.15
CA GLN A 256 3.00 16.76 -1.18
C GLN A 256 1.85 17.73 -1.42
N ALA A 257 1.07 17.97 -0.37
CA ALA A 257 -0.01 18.94 -0.38
C ALA A 257 0.50 20.33 0.02
N CYS A 258 -0.28 21.37 -0.26
CA CYS A 258 0.08 22.74 0.06
C CYS A 258 0.07 23.06 1.57
N SER A 259 -0.64 22.23 2.35
CA SER A 259 -0.84 22.37 3.80
C SER A 259 -1.37 21.07 4.40
N ILE A 260 -1.43 21.01 5.74
CA ILE A 260 -2.05 19.89 6.45
C ILE A 260 -3.54 19.72 6.10
N SER A 261 -4.26 20.83 5.88
CA SER A 261 -5.69 20.79 5.55
C SER A 261 -5.94 20.16 4.18
N GLU A 262 -5.14 20.53 3.18
CA GLU A 262 -5.19 19.92 1.86
C GLU A 262 -4.77 18.44 1.90
N ALA A 263 -3.73 18.10 2.67
CA ALA A 263 -3.31 16.71 2.84
C ALA A 263 -4.44 15.84 3.42
N ARG A 264 -5.13 16.31 4.46
CA ARG A 264 -6.28 15.61 5.08
C ARG A 264 -7.44 15.48 4.10
N TYR A 265 -7.74 16.52 3.34
CA TYR A 265 -8.78 16.47 2.32
C TYR A 265 -8.46 15.45 1.23
N LEU A 266 -7.24 15.47 0.67
CA LEU A 266 -6.83 14.51 -0.35
C LEU A 266 -6.79 13.06 0.18
N TYR A 267 -6.32 12.85 1.42
CA TYR A 267 -6.35 11.55 2.08
C TYR A 267 -7.76 10.95 2.04
N ASP A 268 -8.76 11.72 2.45
CA ASP A 268 -10.14 11.26 2.54
C ASP A 268 -10.74 11.01 1.16
N GLN A 269 -10.58 11.95 0.24
CA GLN A 269 -11.15 11.83 -1.10
C GLN A 269 -10.59 10.61 -1.84
N LEU A 270 -9.28 10.38 -1.74
CA LEU A 270 -8.63 9.27 -2.43
C LEU A 270 -8.86 7.91 -1.77
N ALA A 271 -9.18 7.87 -0.48
CA ALA A 271 -9.51 6.60 0.18
C ALA A 271 -10.70 5.88 -0.49
N THR A 272 -11.67 6.62 -1.02
CA THR A 272 -12.81 6.06 -1.77
C THR A 272 -12.43 5.58 -3.17
N ILE A 273 -11.34 6.10 -3.72
CA ILE A 273 -10.78 5.74 -5.02
C ILE A 273 -9.90 4.49 -4.92
N CYS A 274 -9.34 4.20 -3.74
CA CYS A 274 -8.49 3.03 -3.51
C CYS A 274 -9.04 1.70 -4.03
N PRO A 275 -10.27 1.27 -3.66
CA PRO A 275 -10.81 0.00 -4.16
C PRO A 275 -11.05 0.01 -5.68
N ILE A 276 -11.40 1.16 -6.25
CA ILE A 276 -11.66 1.30 -7.69
C ILE A 276 -10.36 1.08 -8.48
N VAL A 277 -9.27 1.73 -8.06
CA VAL A 277 -7.97 1.59 -8.74
C VAL A 277 -7.33 0.24 -8.44
N MET A 278 -7.57 -0.34 -7.26
CA MET A 278 -7.15 -1.71 -6.96
C MET A 278 -7.77 -2.70 -7.94
N ALA A 279 -9.10 -2.67 -8.13
CA ALA A 279 -9.78 -3.51 -9.10
C ALA A 279 -9.28 -3.26 -10.54
N LEU A 280 -9.07 -2.00 -10.92
CA LEU A 280 -8.54 -1.66 -12.24
C LEU A 280 -7.13 -2.19 -12.50
N SER A 281 -6.28 -2.26 -11.46
CA SER A 281 -4.87 -2.63 -11.58
C SER A 281 -4.60 -4.10 -11.27
N ALA A 282 -5.61 -4.88 -10.87
CA ALA A 282 -5.55 -6.29 -10.52
C ALA A 282 -4.53 -7.11 -11.36
N ALA A 283 -3.54 -7.70 -10.69
CA ALA A 283 -2.39 -8.37 -11.32
C ALA A 283 -1.79 -9.52 -10.47
N ALA A 284 -2.58 -10.12 -9.57
CA ALA A 284 -2.14 -11.23 -8.71
C ALA A 284 -3.11 -12.43 -8.67
N PRO A 285 -3.37 -13.11 -9.80
CA PRO A 285 -4.29 -14.24 -9.87
C PRO A 285 -3.67 -15.61 -9.51
N PHE A 286 -2.38 -15.65 -9.14
CA PHE A 286 -1.66 -16.89 -8.86
C PHE A 286 -0.94 -16.84 -7.53
N TYR A 287 -1.08 -17.91 -6.75
CA TYR A 287 -0.36 -18.08 -5.50
C TYR A 287 0.11 -19.52 -5.34
N ARG A 288 1.38 -19.67 -4.98
CA ARG A 288 1.98 -20.96 -4.60
C ARG A 288 1.77 -22.08 -5.64
N GLY A 289 1.79 -21.71 -6.93
CA GLY A 289 1.63 -22.63 -8.05
C GLY A 289 0.18 -22.97 -8.40
N TYR A 290 -0.80 -22.30 -7.81
CA TYR A 290 -2.22 -22.47 -8.07
C TYR A 290 -2.85 -21.18 -8.62
N VAL A 291 -3.98 -21.34 -9.31
CA VAL A 291 -4.86 -20.25 -9.70
C VAL A 291 -5.79 -19.93 -8.53
N SER A 292 -5.86 -18.67 -8.11
CA SER A 292 -6.76 -18.20 -7.06
C SER A 292 -8.09 -17.71 -7.61
N ASP A 293 -9.11 -17.62 -6.75
CA ASP A 293 -10.40 -16.98 -7.04
C ASP A 293 -10.42 -15.50 -6.55
N ILE A 294 -9.24 -14.88 -6.57
CA ILE A 294 -8.98 -13.45 -6.32
C ILE A 294 -7.92 -12.98 -7.33
N ASP A 295 -7.94 -11.68 -7.64
CA ASP A 295 -7.02 -11.07 -8.64
C ASP A 295 -6.09 -10.00 -8.06
N CYS A 296 -6.21 -9.69 -6.76
CA CYS A 296 -5.42 -8.63 -6.10
C CYS A 296 -4.66 -9.17 -4.89
N ARG A 297 -3.49 -8.58 -4.60
CA ARG A 297 -2.62 -9.00 -3.48
C ARG A 297 -3.09 -8.59 -2.08
N TRP A 298 -4.04 -7.65 -1.98
CA TRP A 298 -4.32 -6.91 -0.74
C TRP A 298 -4.61 -7.79 0.48
N GLY A 299 -5.50 -8.79 0.34
CA GLY A 299 -5.84 -9.71 1.42
C GLY A 299 -4.68 -10.63 1.82
N VAL A 300 -3.83 -10.99 0.85
CA VAL A 300 -2.63 -11.81 1.09
C VAL A 300 -1.61 -11.04 1.92
N ILE A 301 -1.28 -9.81 1.52
CA ILE A 301 -0.34 -8.97 2.26
C ILE A 301 -0.89 -8.50 3.61
N SER A 302 -2.20 -8.24 3.70
CA SER A 302 -2.88 -7.95 4.98
C SER A 302 -2.68 -9.08 5.99
N ALA A 303 -2.90 -10.32 5.56
CA ALA A 303 -2.76 -11.51 6.40
C ALA A 303 -1.29 -11.87 6.70
N SER A 304 -0.34 -11.53 5.81
CA SER A 304 1.07 -11.90 5.96
C SER A 304 1.80 -11.14 7.07
N VAL A 305 1.25 -10.02 7.54
CA VAL A 305 1.79 -9.21 8.65
C VAL A 305 0.78 -8.96 9.76
N ASP A 306 -0.29 -9.75 9.81
CA ASP A 306 -1.27 -9.68 10.89
C ASP A 306 -0.63 -10.24 12.17
N ASP A 307 -0.25 -9.35 13.07
CA ASP A 307 0.39 -9.68 14.35
C ASP A 307 -0.61 -9.90 15.48
N ARG A 308 -1.92 -9.82 15.20
CA ARG A 308 -2.96 -9.88 16.24
C ARG A 308 -2.99 -11.23 16.94
N THR A 309 -2.97 -11.20 18.27
CA THR A 309 -3.17 -12.40 19.09
C THR A 309 -4.58 -12.97 18.90
N LYS A 310 -4.86 -14.12 19.53
CA LYS A 310 -6.22 -14.66 19.56
C LYS A 310 -7.18 -13.77 20.35
N GLU A 311 -6.72 -13.11 21.40
CA GLU A 311 -7.55 -12.19 22.20
C GLU A 311 -7.87 -10.93 21.37
N GLU A 312 -6.89 -10.34 20.70
CA GLU A 312 -7.07 -9.17 19.84
C GLU A 312 -8.02 -9.46 18.67
N ARG A 313 -8.02 -10.70 18.13
CA ARG A 313 -8.98 -11.13 17.09
C ARG A 313 -10.37 -11.48 17.64
N GLY A 314 -10.58 -11.45 18.96
CA GLY A 314 -11.83 -11.84 19.61
C GLY A 314 -12.12 -13.36 19.57
N LEU A 315 -11.10 -14.19 19.30
CA LEU A 315 -11.22 -15.65 19.34
C LEU A 315 -11.13 -16.18 20.78
N GLU A 316 -10.48 -15.43 21.66
CA GLU A 316 -10.39 -15.68 23.10
C GLU A 316 -10.74 -14.38 23.87
N PRO A 317 -11.22 -14.46 25.13
CA PRO A 317 -11.50 -13.28 25.93
C PRO A 317 -10.22 -12.48 26.26
N LEU A 318 -10.30 -11.15 26.24
CA LEU A 318 -9.20 -10.26 26.65
C LEU A 318 -8.80 -10.52 28.12
N LYS A 319 -7.53 -10.88 28.32
CA LYS A 319 -6.89 -11.12 29.63
C LYS A 319 -5.50 -10.49 29.69
N ASN A 320 -4.74 -10.62 28.61
CA ASN A 320 -3.35 -10.15 28.52
C ASN A 320 -3.20 -8.96 27.57
N ASP A 321 -4.07 -8.87 26.56
CA ASP A 321 -4.07 -7.79 25.59
C ASP A 321 -5.02 -6.64 26.00
N LYS A 322 -4.71 -5.41 25.58
CA LYS A 322 -5.44 -4.20 25.96
C LYS A 322 -6.70 -3.97 25.12
N TYR A 323 -6.70 -4.47 23.88
CA TYR A 323 -7.72 -4.15 22.87
C TYR A 323 -8.18 -5.38 22.11
N GLN A 324 -9.45 -5.40 21.73
CA GLN A 324 -9.90 -6.18 20.59
C GLN A 324 -9.74 -5.30 19.35
N ILE A 325 -9.14 -5.83 18.28
CA ILE A 325 -8.75 -5.06 17.10
C ILE A 325 -9.32 -5.71 15.84
N SER A 326 -10.18 -4.97 15.12
CA SER A 326 -10.97 -5.46 13.99
C SER A 326 -10.15 -5.81 12.76
N LYS A 327 -9.11 -5.04 12.45
CA LYS A 327 -8.29 -5.18 11.24
C LYS A 327 -6.83 -5.52 11.55
N SER A 328 -6.15 -6.11 10.56
CA SER A 328 -4.68 -6.22 10.59
C SER A 328 -4.06 -4.82 10.63
N ARG A 329 -2.79 -4.71 11.06
CA ARG A 329 -2.04 -3.45 10.93
C ARG A 329 -1.74 -3.09 9.46
N TYR A 330 -1.92 -4.05 8.55
CA TYR A 330 -1.98 -3.82 7.11
C TYR A 330 -3.43 -4.01 6.65
N ASP A 331 -4.17 -2.93 6.37
CA ASP A 331 -5.56 -3.00 5.91
C ASP A 331 -6.04 -1.65 5.31
N SER A 332 -7.29 -1.53 4.89
CA SER A 332 -7.88 -0.23 4.51
C SER A 332 -7.79 0.81 5.63
N ILE A 333 -7.92 2.10 5.27
CA ILE A 333 -7.98 3.17 6.28
C ILE A 333 -9.13 2.94 7.28
N ASP A 334 -8.96 3.47 8.49
CA ASP A 334 -9.92 3.28 9.58
C ASP A 334 -10.67 4.55 9.98
N SER A 335 -10.19 5.72 9.55
CA SER A 335 -10.85 7.00 9.81
C SER A 335 -10.51 8.04 8.74
N TYR A 336 -11.51 8.79 8.32
CA TYR A 336 -11.34 10.06 7.63
C TYR A 336 -10.78 11.12 8.57
N LEU A 337 -9.96 12.01 8.01
CA LEU A 337 -9.18 13.01 8.72
C LEU A 337 -9.76 14.41 8.56
N SER A 338 -10.51 14.71 7.52
CA SER A 338 -11.08 16.04 7.28
C SER A 338 -12.48 16.17 7.88
N THR A 339 -12.89 17.40 8.16
CA THR A 339 -14.21 17.69 8.75
C THR A 339 -15.37 17.25 7.86
N CYS A 340 -15.21 17.23 6.53
CA CYS A 340 -16.25 16.73 5.63
C CYS A 340 -16.37 15.20 5.65
N GLY A 341 -15.32 14.50 6.06
CA GLY A 341 -15.29 13.04 6.25
C GLY A 341 -15.94 12.56 7.55
N GLU A 342 -16.06 13.43 8.56
CA GLU A 342 -16.49 13.04 9.92
C GLU A 342 -17.83 12.29 9.93
N LYS A 343 -18.84 12.77 9.19
CA LYS A 343 -20.16 12.12 9.14
C LYS A 343 -20.14 10.70 8.53
N TYR A 344 -19.05 10.32 7.88
CA TYR A 344 -18.85 9.03 7.23
C TYR A 344 -17.90 8.10 8.02
N ASN A 345 -17.37 8.55 9.16
CA ASN A 345 -16.63 7.70 10.09
C ASN A 345 -17.60 6.82 10.88
N ASP A 346 -18.13 5.78 10.25
CA ASP A 346 -19.16 4.88 10.79
C ASP A 346 -18.62 3.54 11.31
N LEU A 347 -17.30 3.37 11.34
CA LEU A 347 -16.63 2.21 11.93
C LEU A 347 -16.45 2.39 13.45
N ASP A 348 -16.55 1.29 14.20
CA ASP A 348 -16.16 1.27 15.61
C ASP A 348 -14.63 1.31 15.73
N LEU A 349 -14.08 2.51 15.94
CA LEU A 349 -12.65 2.73 15.95
C LEU A 349 -12.05 2.51 17.34
N THR A 350 -11.26 1.45 17.48
CA THR A 350 -10.45 1.21 18.67
C THR A 350 -9.33 2.25 18.77
N ILE A 351 -9.25 2.99 19.87
CA ILE A 351 -8.20 4.00 20.11
C ILE A 351 -7.57 3.86 21.49
N ASP A 352 -6.32 4.30 21.63
CA ASP A 352 -5.74 4.58 22.93
C ASP A 352 -6.31 5.91 23.49
N LYS A 353 -7.17 5.80 24.51
CA LYS A 353 -7.86 6.95 25.12
C LYS A 353 -6.92 7.92 25.83
N GLU A 354 -5.80 7.45 26.36
CA GLU A 354 -4.82 8.30 27.04
C GLU A 354 -4.06 9.14 26.01
N ILE A 355 -3.60 8.51 24.93
CA ILE A 355 -2.96 9.20 23.80
C ILE A 355 -3.92 10.20 23.17
N TYR A 356 -5.18 9.80 22.90
CA TYR A 356 -6.20 10.72 22.38
C TYR A 356 -6.40 11.94 23.29
N SER A 357 -6.49 11.73 24.61
CA SER A 357 -6.65 12.80 25.59
C SER A 357 -5.43 13.71 25.68
N GLN A 358 -4.22 13.18 25.47
CA GLN A 358 -3.00 13.96 25.40
C GLN A 358 -2.99 14.84 24.14
N LEU A 359 -3.21 14.25 22.97
CA LEU A 359 -3.18 14.96 21.68
C LEU A 359 -4.20 16.11 21.64
N THR A 360 -5.42 15.87 22.11
CA THR A 360 -6.48 16.90 22.18
C THR A 360 -6.14 18.02 23.16
N ARG A 361 -5.53 17.71 24.32
CA ARG A 361 -5.05 18.73 25.27
C ARG A 361 -3.95 19.63 24.70
N GLU A 362 -3.09 19.05 23.87
CA GLU A 362 -2.05 19.79 23.13
C GLU A 362 -2.60 20.52 21.89
N GLY A 363 -3.92 20.53 21.69
CA GLY A 363 -4.57 21.34 20.65
C GLY A 363 -4.56 20.72 19.25
N ILE A 364 -4.41 19.40 19.14
CA ILE A 364 -4.76 18.65 17.93
C ILE A 364 -6.27 18.43 17.92
N ASP A 365 -6.92 18.69 16.77
CA ASP A 365 -8.34 18.47 16.64
C ASP A 365 -8.71 16.98 16.73
N HIS A 366 -9.98 16.71 17.04
CA HIS A 366 -10.42 15.37 17.43
C HIS A 366 -10.20 14.32 16.34
N LEU A 367 -10.38 14.65 15.05
CA LEU A 367 -10.25 13.67 13.96
C LEU A 367 -8.80 13.22 13.78
N LEU A 368 -7.86 14.18 13.79
CA LEU A 368 -6.45 13.84 13.69
C LEU A 368 -5.96 13.15 14.97
N ALA A 369 -6.42 13.59 16.15
CA ALA A 369 -6.09 12.95 17.41
C ALA A 369 -6.58 11.50 17.46
N GLN A 370 -7.79 11.23 16.98
CA GLN A 370 -8.40 9.91 16.89
C GLN A 370 -7.61 9.00 15.94
N HIS A 371 -7.22 9.50 14.77
CA HIS A 371 -6.38 8.76 13.83
C HIS A 371 -5.04 8.33 14.44
N ILE A 372 -4.28 9.28 15.03
CA ILE A 372 -2.98 8.97 15.63
C ILE A 372 -3.14 8.02 16.83
N ALA A 373 -4.15 8.22 17.67
CA ALA A 373 -4.45 7.33 18.79
C ALA A 373 -4.85 5.91 18.36
N HIS A 374 -5.45 5.76 17.17
CA HIS A 374 -5.71 4.45 16.57
C HIS A 374 -4.42 3.75 16.13
N LEU A 375 -3.54 4.44 15.39
CA LEU A 375 -2.27 3.85 14.94
C LEU A 375 -1.43 3.32 16.12
N PHE A 376 -1.49 4.03 17.25
CA PHE A 376 -0.73 3.72 18.47
C PHE A 376 -1.36 2.67 19.38
N ILE A 377 -2.45 2.01 18.97
CA ILE A 377 -2.89 0.76 19.64
C ILE A 377 -1.95 -0.41 19.34
N ARG A 378 -1.09 -0.27 18.33
CA ARG A 378 -0.13 -1.30 17.90
C ARG A 378 1.15 -1.25 18.72
N ASP A 379 1.79 -2.41 18.85
CA ASP A 379 3.14 -2.49 19.38
C ASP A 379 4.19 -2.21 18.29
N PRO A 380 5.36 -1.66 18.66
CA PRO A 380 6.52 -1.64 17.79
C PRO A 380 7.01 -3.09 17.56
N LEU A 381 7.28 -3.44 16.30
CA LEU A 381 7.71 -4.80 15.93
C LEU A 381 9.21 -4.90 15.64
N THR A 382 9.89 -3.77 15.45
CA THR A 382 11.32 -3.74 15.18
C THR A 382 11.91 -2.54 15.87
N LEU A 383 12.74 -2.78 16.88
CA LEU A 383 13.48 -1.76 17.62
C LEU A 383 14.95 -2.16 17.64
N PHE A 384 15.83 -1.19 17.43
CA PHE A 384 17.27 -1.38 17.53
C PHE A 384 17.75 -0.85 18.88
N GLU A 385 18.71 -1.53 19.51
CA GLU A 385 19.25 -1.15 20.82
C GLU A 385 19.75 0.31 20.83
N GLU A 386 20.41 0.72 19.74
CA GLU A 386 20.96 2.06 19.56
C GLU A 386 19.87 3.14 19.39
N LYS A 387 18.63 2.73 19.14
CA LYS A 387 17.49 3.61 18.88
C LYS A 387 16.45 3.59 20.01
N ILE A 388 16.79 3.06 21.19
CA ILE A 388 15.89 3.07 22.36
C ILE A 388 15.74 4.51 22.91
N HIS A 389 16.84 5.25 23.04
CA HIS A 389 16.84 6.60 23.61
C HIS A 389 17.25 7.61 22.54
N LEU A 390 16.35 8.52 22.20
CA LEU A 390 16.48 9.47 21.09
C LEU A 390 16.20 10.90 21.53
N ASP A 391 16.59 11.86 20.71
CA ASP A 391 16.20 13.26 20.89
C ASP A 391 14.84 13.53 20.23
N ASP A 392 13.78 13.52 21.03
CA ASP A 392 12.41 13.72 20.54
C ASP A 392 12.18 15.08 19.85
N ALA A 393 13.06 16.06 20.05
CA ALA A 393 12.93 17.37 19.39
C ALA A 393 13.43 17.36 17.94
N ASN A 394 14.30 16.42 17.58
CA ASN A 394 15.03 16.41 16.32
C ASN A 394 14.95 15.10 15.55
N GLU A 395 14.56 14.00 16.20
CA GLU A 395 14.34 12.69 15.60
C GLU A 395 12.85 12.33 15.60
N SER A 396 12.46 11.42 14.72
CA SER A 396 11.06 10.94 14.62
C SER A 396 10.97 9.42 14.57
N ASP A 397 12.03 8.71 14.95
CA ASP A 397 12.15 7.28 14.72
C ASP A 397 11.15 6.46 15.54
N HIS A 398 10.77 6.91 16.73
CA HIS A 398 9.74 6.22 17.53
C HIS A 398 8.35 6.43 16.95
N PHE A 399 8.05 7.62 16.45
CA PHE A 399 6.82 7.86 15.69
C PHE A 399 6.78 6.99 14.43
N GLU A 400 7.86 7.02 13.64
CA GLU A 400 8.00 6.23 12.41
C GLU A 400 8.01 4.72 12.68
N ASN A 401 8.41 4.26 13.88
CA ASN A 401 8.32 2.85 14.25
C ASN A 401 6.87 2.34 14.14
N ILE A 402 5.92 3.11 14.69
CA ILE A 402 4.49 2.80 14.65
C ILE A 402 3.88 3.18 13.30
N GLN A 403 4.15 4.39 12.80
CA GLN A 403 3.59 4.90 11.55
C GLN A 403 4.00 4.05 10.33
N SER A 404 5.28 3.73 10.19
CA SER A 404 5.77 2.97 9.03
C SER A 404 5.32 1.50 9.01
N THR A 405 4.81 1.00 10.15
CA THR A 405 4.29 -0.36 10.31
C THR A 405 2.78 -0.41 10.51
N ASN A 406 2.07 0.71 10.34
CA ASN A 406 0.67 0.71 9.97
C ASN A 406 0.61 0.93 8.45
N TRP A 407 0.28 -0.12 7.71
CA TRP A 407 0.32 -0.15 6.25
C TRP A 407 -1.09 -0.07 5.69
N GLN A 408 -1.59 1.15 5.51
CA GLN A 408 -2.95 1.37 5.04
C GLN A 408 -3.04 1.59 3.51
N THR A 409 -4.26 1.61 2.95
CA THR A 409 -4.50 1.97 1.53
C THR A 409 -4.08 3.41 1.23
N MET A 410 -4.29 4.31 2.19
CA MET A 410 -3.73 5.66 2.20
C MET A 410 -2.85 5.82 3.42
N ARG A 411 -1.77 6.58 3.29
CA ARG A 411 -0.95 6.99 4.43
C ARG A 411 -0.85 8.51 4.50
N PHE A 412 -1.20 9.07 5.65
CA PHE A 412 -0.96 10.48 5.98
C PHE A 412 0.43 10.64 6.58
N LYS A 413 1.31 11.41 5.94
CA LYS A 413 2.75 11.47 6.25
C LYS A 413 3.12 12.86 6.78
N PRO A 414 3.40 12.98 8.09
CA PRO A 414 3.99 14.20 8.64
C PRO A 414 5.33 14.54 7.97
N PRO A 415 5.72 15.83 7.97
CA PRO A 415 7.05 16.25 7.56
C PRO A 415 8.15 15.54 8.37
N PRO A 416 9.23 15.05 7.74
CA PRO A 416 10.43 14.66 8.45
C PRO A 416 11.01 15.86 9.23
N PRO A 417 11.53 15.65 10.45
CA PRO A 417 12.18 16.69 11.21
C PRO A 417 13.28 17.37 10.39
N ASN A 418 13.40 18.69 10.53
CA ASN A 418 14.52 19.46 9.97
C ASN A 418 14.69 19.34 8.44
N SER A 419 13.58 19.11 7.71
CA SER A 419 13.55 19.06 6.24
C SER A 419 12.65 20.14 5.62
N ASP A 420 12.83 20.39 4.33
CA ASP A 420 11.95 21.25 3.53
C ASP A 420 10.72 20.49 2.99
N ILE A 421 10.56 19.22 3.31
CA ILE A 421 9.43 18.39 2.87
C ILE A 421 8.17 18.79 3.66
N GLY A 422 7.04 18.92 2.96
CA GLY A 422 5.74 19.30 3.49
C GLY A 422 4.89 18.12 3.97
N TRP A 423 3.62 18.40 4.26
CA TRP A 423 2.63 17.37 4.57
C TRP A 423 2.34 16.56 3.31
N ARG A 424 2.41 15.24 3.41
CA ARG A 424 2.25 14.34 2.27
C ARG A 424 1.15 13.34 2.54
N VAL A 425 0.64 12.78 1.45
CA VAL A 425 -0.20 11.59 1.47
C VAL A 425 0.31 10.62 0.41
N GLU A 426 0.08 9.34 0.64
CA GLU A 426 0.60 8.26 -0.18
C GLU A 426 -0.52 7.30 -0.53
N PHE A 427 -0.71 7.06 -1.83
CA PHE A 427 -1.70 6.16 -2.42
C PHE A 427 -1.03 4.82 -2.69
N ARG A 428 -1.49 3.76 -2.01
CA ARG A 428 -0.79 2.46 -1.88
C ARG A 428 -1.50 1.20 -2.43
N PRO A 429 -2.76 1.23 -2.92
CA PRO A 429 -3.49 0.00 -3.21
C PRO A 429 -3.16 -0.60 -4.59
N MET A 430 -2.40 0.08 -5.44
CA MET A 430 -2.20 -0.37 -6.83
C MET A 430 -1.30 -1.58 -6.88
N GLU A 431 -1.67 -2.55 -7.71
CA GLU A 431 -0.78 -3.64 -8.11
C GLU A 431 0.26 -3.06 -9.11
N VAL A 432 1.47 -3.60 -9.14
CA VAL A 432 2.46 -3.22 -10.16
C VAL A 432 2.15 -3.92 -11.48
N GLN A 433 2.36 -3.21 -12.59
CA GLN A 433 2.08 -3.68 -13.95
C GLN A 433 3.37 -4.12 -14.66
N LEU A 434 3.24 -4.92 -15.72
CA LEU A 434 4.41 -5.48 -16.41
C LEU A 434 5.27 -4.43 -17.11
N THR A 435 4.66 -3.36 -17.64
CA THR A 435 5.38 -2.34 -18.43
C THR A 435 5.47 -1.00 -17.72
N ASP A 436 6.53 -0.25 -18.04
CA ASP A 436 6.74 1.12 -17.55
C ASP A 436 5.60 2.05 -18.04
N PHE A 437 5.10 1.84 -19.26
CA PHE A 437 3.93 2.53 -19.81
C PHE A 437 2.68 2.33 -18.95
N GLU A 438 2.37 1.09 -18.57
CA GLU A 438 1.17 0.79 -17.78
C GLU A 438 1.27 1.35 -16.37
N ASN A 439 2.42 1.19 -15.71
CA ASN A 439 2.67 1.79 -14.40
C ASN A 439 2.53 3.33 -14.47
N SER A 440 3.16 3.96 -15.47
CA SER A 440 3.06 5.40 -15.70
C SER A 440 1.62 5.85 -15.93
N ALA A 441 0.81 5.07 -16.66
CA ALA A 441 -0.59 5.40 -16.88
C ALA A 441 -1.41 5.49 -15.59
N TYR A 442 -1.20 4.56 -14.65
CA TYR A 442 -1.86 4.60 -13.33
C TYR A 442 -1.35 5.76 -12.48
N VAL A 443 -0.04 5.99 -12.45
CA VAL A 443 0.55 7.13 -11.72
C VAL A 443 -0.03 8.46 -12.22
N VAL A 444 0.00 8.68 -13.54
CA VAL A 444 -0.53 9.91 -14.16
C VAL A 444 -2.03 10.04 -13.91
N PHE A 445 -2.80 8.95 -13.98
CA PHE A 445 -4.23 8.96 -13.67
C PHE A 445 -4.51 9.45 -12.25
N VAL A 446 -3.83 8.89 -11.24
CA VAL A 446 -4.02 9.27 -9.83
C VAL A 446 -3.59 10.72 -9.60
N VAL A 447 -2.44 11.14 -10.12
CA VAL A 447 -1.94 12.51 -9.95
C VAL A 447 -2.84 13.53 -10.66
N LEU A 448 -3.33 13.23 -11.87
CA LEU A 448 -4.27 14.10 -12.55
C LEU A 448 -5.60 14.18 -11.77
N LEU A 449 -6.05 13.07 -11.21
CA LEU A 449 -7.27 13.04 -10.39
C LEU A 449 -7.13 13.90 -9.13
N THR A 450 -5.98 13.93 -8.45
CA THR A 450 -5.77 14.83 -7.29
C THR A 450 -5.92 16.29 -7.69
N ARG A 451 -5.37 16.68 -8.85
CA ARG A 451 -5.48 18.04 -9.38
C ARG A 451 -6.93 18.41 -9.68
N VAL A 452 -7.69 17.49 -10.27
CA VAL A 452 -9.11 17.69 -10.56
C VAL A 452 -9.94 17.77 -9.29
N ILE A 453 -9.69 16.90 -8.30
CA ILE A 453 -10.34 16.94 -6.98
C ILE A 453 -10.20 18.33 -6.37
N LEU A 454 -8.98 18.87 -6.34
CA LEU A 454 -8.72 20.19 -5.76
C LEU A 454 -9.31 21.34 -6.60
N SER A 455 -9.16 21.27 -7.93
CA SER A 455 -9.59 22.34 -8.84
C SER A 455 -11.10 22.47 -8.89
N TYR A 456 -11.81 21.34 -8.92
CA TYR A 456 -13.27 21.30 -9.03
C TYR A 456 -13.97 21.06 -7.69
N LYS A 457 -13.20 20.91 -6.60
CA LYS A 457 -13.72 20.62 -5.25
C LYS A 457 -14.64 19.40 -5.24
N LEU A 458 -14.23 18.33 -5.93
CA LEU A 458 -15.01 17.10 -6.04
C LEU A 458 -15.20 16.45 -4.66
N ASP A 459 -16.34 15.78 -4.48
CA ASP A 459 -16.66 15.05 -3.26
C ASP A 459 -17.02 13.59 -3.55
N PHE A 460 -16.14 12.68 -3.17
CA PHE A 460 -16.31 11.24 -3.32
C PHE A 460 -16.71 10.53 -2.02
N LEU A 461 -16.82 11.26 -0.91
CA LEU A 461 -16.95 10.66 0.41
C LEU A 461 -18.26 9.87 0.57
N ILE A 462 -18.10 8.66 1.10
CA ILE A 462 -19.14 7.70 1.45
C ILE A 462 -18.78 7.08 2.81
N PRO A 463 -19.72 6.43 3.53
CA PRO A 463 -19.39 5.76 4.79
C PRO A 463 -18.21 4.79 4.66
N LEU A 464 -17.30 4.79 5.64
CA LEU A 464 -16.11 3.93 5.62
C LEU A 464 -16.46 2.44 5.60
N SER A 465 -17.58 2.04 6.22
CA SER A 465 -18.09 0.67 6.09
C SER A 465 -18.31 0.25 4.62
N LYS A 466 -18.72 1.20 3.75
CA LYS A 466 -18.90 0.97 2.32
C LYS A 466 -17.58 0.98 1.56
N VAL A 467 -16.59 1.76 2.00
CA VAL A 467 -15.22 1.66 1.49
C VAL A 467 -14.62 0.28 1.81
N ASP A 468 -14.85 -0.25 3.01
CA ASP A 468 -14.41 -1.60 3.40
C ASP A 468 -15.12 -2.71 2.60
N GLU A 469 -16.43 -2.57 2.35
CA GLU A 469 -17.16 -3.46 1.43
C GLU A 469 -16.56 -3.41 0.01
N ASN A 470 -16.23 -2.21 -0.49
CA ASN A 470 -15.58 -2.04 -1.79
C ASN A 470 -14.18 -2.68 -1.84
N MET A 471 -13.38 -2.56 -0.78
CA MET A 471 -12.05 -3.20 -0.72
C MET A 471 -12.14 -4.73 -0.78
N LYS A 472 -13.19 -5.33 -0.22
CA LYS A 472 -13.47 -6.76 -0.36
C LYS A 472 -13.96 -7.10 -1.77
N ALA A 473 -14.82 -6.27 -2.36
CA ALA A 473 -15.33 -6.47 -3.71
C ALA A 473 -14.21 -6.42 -4.77
N ALA A 474 -13.28 -5.47 -4.64
CA ALA A 474 -12.20 -5.24 -5.59
C ALA A 474 -11.20 -6.40 -5.71
N GLN A 475 -11.10 -7.24 -4.68
CA GLN A 475 -10.18 -8.39 -4.69
C GLN A 475 -10.75 -9.60 -5.44
N LYS A 476 -12.09 -9.68 -5.60
CA LYS A 476 -12.72 -10.84 -6.22
C LYS A 476 -12.24 -11.03 -7.65
N ARG A 477 -12.14 -12.29 -8.08
CA ARG A 477 -11.87 -12.61 -9.49
C ARG A 477 -12.84 -11.86 -10.40
N ASP A 478 -12.29 -11.23 -11.41
CA ASP A 478 -12.98 -10.45 -12.44
C ASP A 478 -13.76 -9.22 -11.93
N ALA A 479 -13.37 -8.67 -10.77
CA ALA A 479 -14.04 -7.51 -10.18
C ALA A 479 -14.01 -6.26 -11.08
N VAL A 480 -13.03 -6.13 -11.98
CA VAL A 480 -12.97 -5.01 -12.93
C VAL A 480 -14.13 -5.02 -13.94
N ARG A 481 -14.60 -6.21 -14.34
CA ARG A 481 -15.70 -6.37 -15.31
C ARG A 481 -17.05 -6.55 -14.65
N GLU A 482 -17.09 -7.36 -13.59
CA GLU A 482 -18.34 -7.84 -12.99
C GLU A 482 -18.63 -7.20 -11.62
N GLY A 483 -17.63 -6.58 -10.99
CA GLY A 483 -17.74 -5.98 -9.67
C GLY A 483 -18.63 -4.75 -9.65
N MET A 484 -19.34 -4.58 -8.54
CA MET A 484 -20.17 -3.42 -8.25
C MET A 484 -19.67 -2.76 -6.95
N PHE A 485 -19.51 -1.44 -7.00
CA PHE A 485 -18.85 -0.65 -5.96
C PHE A 485 -19.74 0.49 -5.52
N TYR A 486 -19.87 0.70 -4.21
CA TYR A 486 -20.55 1.88 -3.69
C TYR A 486 -19.78 3.12 -4.10
N PHE A 487 -20.45 4.04 -4.77
CA PHE A 487 -19.86 5.26 -5.28
C PHE A 487 -20.85 6.42 -5.18
N LYS A 488 -20.33 7.62 -4.95
CA LYS A 488 -21.14 8.84 -4.82
C LYS A 488 -21.92 9.10 -6.12
N LYS A 489 -23.22 9.42 -6.02
CA LYS A 489 -24.06 9.74 -7.19
C LYS A 489 -23.71 11.10 -7.78
N ASP A 490 -23.64 12.12 -6.92
CA ASP A 490 -23.28 13.48 -7.28
C ASP A 490 -21.96 13.86 -6.59
N ILE A 491 -20.94 14.10 -7.42
CA ILE A 491 -19.57 14.41 -7.00
C ILE A 491 -19.23 15.89 -7.16
N CYS A 492 -20.14 16.68 -7.75
CA CYS A 492 -19.97 18.11 -7.91
C CYS A 492 -20.65 18.81 -6.73
N LYS A 493 -19.89 19.59 -5.93
CA LYS A 493 -20.54 20.47 -4.95
C LYS A 493 -21.40 21.49 -5.70
N ALA A 494 -22.69 21.57 -5.38
CA ALA A 494 -23.57 22.59 -5.92
C ALA A 494 -23.02 24.00 -5.62
N GLY A 495 -22.44 24.67 -6.63
CA GLY A 495 -22.06 26.09 -6.61
C GLY A 495 -20.58 26.41 -6.30
N ILE A 496 -19.90 27.08 -7.24
CA ILE A 496 -18.61 27.77 -7.08
C ILE A 496 -18.88 29.23 -6.62
N PRO A 497 -18.00 29.97 -5.91
CA PRO A 497 -16.96 29.62 -4.94
C PRO A 497 -17.22 30.27 -3.55
N ALA A 498 -17.08 29.54 -2.45
CA ALA A 498 -16.82 30.16 -1.15
C ALA A 498 -15.36 29.96 -0.76
N VAL A 499 -14.70 31.08 -0.45
CA VAL A 499 -13.42 31.20 0.23
C VAL A 499 -13.68 30.86 1.71
N ASP A 500 -13.86 29.56 1.96
CA ASP A 500 -13.61 28.86 3.23
C ASP A 500 -14.18 27.45 3.08
N GLY A 501 -13.35 26.46 3.38
CA GLY A 501 -13.48 25.06 2.93
C GLY A 501 -14.68 24.24 3.43
N CYS A 502 -15.79 24.84 3.89
CA CYS A 502 -17.06 24.16 4.19
C CYS A 502 -18.19 25.18 4.22
N SER A 503 -19.14 25.12 3.29
CA SER A 503 -20.44 25.77 3.48
C SER A 503 -21.38 24.78 4.18
N PRO A 504 -22.11 25.19 5.23
CA PRO A 504 -23.17 24.35 5.79
C PRO A 504 -24.26 24.19 4.74
N ALA A 505 -24.71 22.96 4.52
CA ALA A 505 -25.82 22.66 3.62
C ALA A 505 -27.04 23.53 3.99
N VAL A 506 -27.53 24.30 3.03
CA VAL A 506 -28.77 25.05 3.17
C VAL A 506 -29.91 24.03 3.26
N ASN A 507 -30.71 24.14 4.33
CA ASN A 507 -31.93 23.38 4.55
C ASN A 507 -32.77 23.27 3.27
N GLY A 508 -32.79 22.06 2.68
CA GLY A 508 -33.74 21.62 1.68
C GLY A 508 -34.38 20.34 2.19
N THR A 509 -35.62 20.43 2.64
CA THR A 509 -36.50 19.29 2.86
C THR A 509 -36.85 18.68 1.51
N GLU A 510 -36.25 17.55 1.14
CA GLU A 510 -36.70 16.67 0.05
C GLU A 510 -36.02 15.30 0.24
N ASP A 511 -36.81 14.22 0.14
CA ASP A 511 -36.54 12.80 0.42
C ASP A 511 -35.08 12.33 0.56
N GLU A 512 -34.82 11.45 1.54
CA GLU A 512 -33.56 10.70 1.72
C GLU A 512 -33.25 9.78 0.51
N THR A 513 -32.91 10.37 -0.62
CA THR A 513 -32.26 9.64 -1.70
C THR A 513 -30.84 9.33 -1.26
N GLU A 514 -30.49 8.05 -1.14
CA GLU A 514 -29.13 7.62 -0.77
C GLU A 514 -28.06 8.39 -1.57
N GLU A 515 -27.10 9.03 -0.88
CA GLU A 515 -26.05 9.90 -1.47
C GLU A 515 -25.06 9.13 -2.38
N TYR A 516 -25.12 7.79 -2.35
CA TYR A 516 -24.26 6.87 -3.08
C TYR A 516 -25.07 5.69 -3.64
N THR A 517 -24.52 4.95 -4.59
CA THR A 517 -25.13 3.74 -5.16
C THR A 517 -24.07 2.78 -5.69
N LEU A 518 -24.46 1.55 -6.00
CA LEU A 518 -23.58 0.57 -6.63
C LEU A 518 -23.38 0.92 -8.11
N MET A 519 -22.12 1.02 -8.53
CA MET A 519 -21.72 1.25 -9.91
C MET A 519 -20.62 0.26 -10.32
N SER A 520 -20.59 -0.14 -11.59
CA SER A 520 -19.46 -0.89 -12.14
C SER A 520 -18.23 0.00 -12.29
N ILE A 521 -17.05 -0.59 -12.38
CA ILE A 521 -15.82 0.15 -12.70
C ILE A 521 -15.95 0.92 -14.02
N ASP A 522 -16.53 0.29 -15.06
CA ASP A 522 -16.82 0.96 -16.33
C ASP A 522 -17.68 2.23 -16.14
N THR A 523 -18.75 2.13 -15.33
CA THR A 523 -19.62 3.27 -15.05
C THR A 523 -18.87 4.38 -14.31
N ILE A 524 -18.06 4.04 -13.31
CA ILE A 524 -17.29 5.02 -12.53
C ILE A 524 -16.23 5.71 -13.40
N ILE A 525 -15.52 4.96 -14.25
CA ILE A 525 -14.40 5.48 -15.02
C ILE A 525 -14.86 6.16 -16.32
N ASN A 526 -15.68 5.47 -17.11
CA ASN A 526 -16.09 5.92 -18.43
C ASN A 526 -17.40 6.71 -18.43
N GLY A 527 -18.20 6.59 -17.37
CA GLY A 527 -19.52 7.20 -17.27
C GLY A 527 -20.62 6.35 -17.88
N LYS A 528 -21.86 6.71 -17.58
CA LYS A 528 -23.07 6.13 -18.17
C LYS A 528 -24.16 7.19 -18.20
N ASP A 529 -24.71 7.45 -19.38
CA ASP A 529 -25.71 8.49 -19.60
C ASP A 529 -26.89 8.36 -18.63
N GLY A 530 -27.25 9.47 -17.99
CA GLY A 530 -28.32 9.54 -16.99
C GLY A 530 -28.01 8.85 -15.66
N VAL A 531 -26.80 8.30 -15.47
CA VAL A 531 -26.39 7.61 -14.24
C VAL A 531 -25.22 8.32 -13.56
N PHE A 532 -24.08 8.46 -14.25
CA PHE A 532 -22.88 9.06 -13.70
C PHE A 532 -22.00 9.63 -14.83
N PRO A 533 -21.41 10.83 -14.69
CA PRO A 533 -20.61 11.46 -15.74
C PRO A 533 -19.33 10.69 -16.10
N GLY A 534 -18.75 9.94 -15.17
CA GLY A 534 -17.48 9.23 -15.34
C GLY A 534 -16.26 10.08 -14.97
N LEU A 535 -15.23 9.46 -14.41
CA LEU A 535 -13.99 10.16 -14.05
C LEU A 535 -13.19 10.61 -15.28
N LEU A 536 -13.09 9.79 -16.34
CA LEU A 536 -12.34 10.16 -17.55
C LEU A 536 -12.96 11.35 -18.29
N PRO A 537 -14.28 11.45 -18.50
CA PRO A 537 -14.89 12.66 -19.04
C PRO A 537 -14.56 13.93 -18.25
N ILE A 538 -14.53 13.85 -16.91
CA ILE A 538 -14.18 14.99 -16.05
C ILE A 538 -12.70 15.36 -16.19
N LEU A 539 -11.80 14.37 -16.22
CA LEU A 539 -10.37 14.59 -16.45
C LEU A 539 -10.13 15.25 -17.82
N ASN A 540 -10.82 14.81 -18.87
CA ASN A 540 -10.71 15.41 -20.20
C ASN A 540 -11.20 16.86 -20.21
N SER A 541 -12.33 17.15 -19.55
CA SER A 541 -12.83 18.52 -19.40
C SER A 541 -11.83 19.41 -18.66
N TYR A 542 -11.15 18.90 -17.63
CA TYR A 542 -10.08 19.61 -16.97
C TYR A 542 -8.89 19.90 -17.90
N LEU A 543 -8.44 18.92 -18.66
CA LEU A 543 -7.35 19.08 -19.62
C LEU A 543 -7.68 20.06 -20.75
N GLU A 544 -8.95 20.17 -21.16
CA GLU A 544 -9.41 21.16 -22.16
C GLU A 544 -9.33 22.60 -21.65
N ASN A 545 -9.46 22.80 -20.34
CA ASN A 545 -9.40 24.12 -19.70
C ASN A 545 -7.99 24.49 -19.21
N MET A 546 -7.02 23.60 -19.36
CA MET A 546 -5.63 23.82 -18.96
C MET A 546 -4.75 24.15 -20.16
N GLU A 547 -3.77 25.02 -19.95
CA GLU A 547 -2.68 25.22 -20.91
C GLU A 547 -1.74 24.01 -20.85
N VAL A 548 -1.99 23.04 -21.73
CA VAL A 548 -1.18 21.83 -21.90
C VAL A 548 -0.60 21.85 -23.31
N ASP A 549 0.72 21.69 -23.44
CA ASP A 549 1.34 21.54 -24.76
C ASP A 549 0.87 20.25 -25.46
N VAL A 550 1.01 20.22 -26.78
CA VAL A 550 0.46 19.14 -27.61
C VAL A 550 1.07 17.78 -27.25
N ASP A 551 2.38 17.75 -27.00
CA ASP A 551 3.11 16.51 -26.72
C ASP A 551 2.63 15.91 -25.39
N THR A 552 2.61 16.72 -24.33
CA THR A 552 2.07 16.32 -23.02
C THR A 552 0.62 15.86 -23.12
N ARG A 553 -0.23 16.58 -23.87
CA ARG A 553 -1.63 16.20 -24.05
C ARG A 553 -1.76 14.84 -24.76
N CYS A 554 -0.95 14.58 -25.77
CA CYS A 554 -0.92 13.29 -26.47
C CYS A 554 -0.50 12.15 -25.53
N THR A 555 0.55 12.34 -24.72
CA THR A 555 1.00 11.37 -23.71
C THR A 555 -0.12 11.02 -22.73
N ILE A 556 -0.73 12.04 -22.10
CA ILE A 556 -1.83 11.85 -21.14
C ILE A 556 -3.00 11.09 -21.79
N LEU A 557 -3.40 11.47 -23.02
CA LEU A 557 -4.52 10.81 -23.71
C LEU A 557 -4.24 9.33 -24.01
N ASN A 558 -2.99 8.96 -24.30
CA ASN A 558 -2.61 7.56 -24.49
C ASN A 558 -2.74 6.76 -23.19
N TYR A 559 -2.29 7.32 -22.06
CA TYR A 559 -2.50 6.70 -20.75
C TYR A 559 -3.99 6.56 -20.39
N LEU A 560 -4.78 7.63 -20.54
CA LEU A 560 -6.21 7.57 -20.25
C LEU A 560 -6.96 6.60 -21.17
N LYS A 561 -6.48 6.38 -22.40
CA LYS A 561 -7.02 5.36 -23.31
C LYS A 561 -6.79 3.93 -22.79
N LEU A 562 -5.66 3.65 -22.14
CA LEU A 562 -5.44 2.37 -21.46
C LEU A 562 -6.46 2.18 -20.34
N ILE A 563 -6.57 3.16 -19.43
CA ILE A 563 -7.50 3.13 -18.29
C ILE A 563 -8.95 2.94 -18.77
N LYS A 564 -9.37 3.69 -19.80
CA LYS A 564 -10.69 3.55 -20.45
C LYS A 564 -10.98 2.12 -20.88
N LYS A 565 -10.02 1.51 -21.57
CA LYS A 565 -10.22 0.18 -22.14
C LYS A 565 -10.18 -0.92 -21.08
N ARG A 566 -9.32 -0.81 -20.06
CA ARG A 566 -9.31 -1.73 -18.91
C ARG A 566 -10.62 -1.68 -18.14
N ALA A 567 -11.12 -0.47 -17.84
CA ALA A 567 -12.39 -0.27 -17.15
C ALA A 567 -13.60 -0.86 -17.90
N SER A 568 -13.59 -0.84 -19.23
CA SER A 568 -14.67 -1.38 -20.07
C SER A 568 -14.51 -2.87 -20.41
N GLY A 569 -13.44 -3.53 -19.94
CA GLY A 569 -13.13 -4.93 -20.27
C GLY A 569 -12.68 -5.16 -21.72
N ASN A 570 -12.32 -4.11 -22.47
CA ASN A 570 -11.91 -4.19 -23.88
C ASN A 570 -10.38 -4.35 -24.08
N ASN A 571 -9.59 -4.42 -23.00
CA ASN A 571 -8.13 -4.48 -23.05
C ASN A 571 -7.55 -4.95 -21.70
N LEU A 572 -7.56 -6.25 -21.42
CA LEU A 572 -7.11 -6.83 -20.15
C LEU A 572 -5.80 -7.61 -20.37
N TRP A 573 -4.75 -6.92 -20.78
CA TRP A 573 -3.49 -7.58 -21.17
C TRP A 573 -2.81 -8.37 -20.03
N ASP A 574 -3.16 -8.10 -18.75
CA ASP A 574 -2.56 -8.79 -17.60
C ASP A 574 -3.44 -9.90 -16.98
N LEU A 575 -4.76 -9.90 -17.22
CA LEU A 575 -5.69 -10.91 -16.65
C LEU A 575 -6.26 -11.88 -17.70
N ASP A 576 -6.40 -11.47 -18.97
CA ASP A 576 -6.97 -12.31 -20.06
C ASP A 576 -5.96 -13.28 -20.71
N ILE A 577 -4.74 -13.41 -20.17
CA ILE A 577 -3.76 -14.42 -20.63
C ILE A 577 -4.15 -15.85 -20.17
N ILE A 578 -5.18 -16.00 -19.32
CA ILE A 578 -5.58 -17.27 -18.70
C ILE A 578 -6.83 -17.86 -19.34
#